data_AF-A0AAE1FRF5-F1
#
_entry.id   AF-A0AAE1FRF5-F1
#
_cell.length_a   1.000
_cell.length_b   1.000
_cell.length_c   1.000
_cell.angle_alpha   90.00
_cell.angle_beta   90.00
_cell.angle_gamma   90.00
#
_symmetry.space_group_name_H-M   'P 1'
#
loop_
_entity.id
_entity.type
_entity.pdbx_description
1 polymer ?
#
loop_
_entity_poly.entity_id
_entity_poly.type
_entity_poly.pdbx_seq_one_letter_code
_entity_poly.pdbx_strand_id
1 'polypeptide(L)'
;MCSADCWTDHRLIIFKLNIHIQPQRRPQGQRVAKRLDVSKLECSPIAQELVSVLDFHSTALKVLGPATRNHQDENDAEIQKLLEEKRQLLQVHQNDPTSTEKKAAFVSKHSIVQARLRSIQDAWLSSKTNEIQGFADRHDTKRFYDALKAVYRPPSIGSSPLRSADGTTLLKSKEILERWAEHFDTVLNRPSSINNEAIACLPKVAINPNLDIPPSVEELLYGELCKGKRSVGRKRKRFKDSLKTSIKDFSISTESGLSHLV
;
A
#
# COMPACT_ATOMS: atom_id res chain seq x y z
N MET A 1 28.12 -45.03 -27.02
CA MET A 1 27.15 -44.89 -25.91
C MET A 1 27.76 -45.53 -24.69
N CYS A 2 28.06 -44.73 -23.66
CA CYS A 2 28.52 -45.19 -22.35
C CYS A 2 27.66 -44.49 -21.30
N SER A 3 26.95 -45.29 -20.53
CA SER A 3 26.11 -44.91 -19.40
C SER A 3 27.01 -44.47 -18.24
N ALA A 4 26.76 -43.28 -17.68
CA ALA A 4 27.38 -42.84 -16.45
C ALA A 4 26.37 -43.00 -15.31
N ASP A 5 26.54 -44.06 -14.53
CA ASP A 5 25.96 -44.21 -13.20
C ASP A 5 26.63 -43.22 -12.25
N CYS A 6 25.90 -42.19 -11.81
CA CYS A 6 26.33 -41.26 -10.78
C CYS A 6 25.37 -41.38 -9.59
N TRP A 7 25.49 -42.47 -8.83
CA TRP A 7 24.93 -42.59 -7.48
C TRP A 7 25.64 -41.57 -6.60
N THR A 8 25.05 -40.38 -6.47
CA THR A 8 25.40 -39.45 -5.41
C THR A 8 24.62 -39.87 -4.17
N ASP A 9 25.34 -40.32 -3.17
CA ASP A 9 24.87 -40.58 -1.80
C ASP A 9 24.22 -39.33 -1.21
N HIS A 10 22.98 -39.06 -1.58
CA HIS A 10 22.14 -38.09 -0.90
C HIS A 10 21.51 -38.78 0.31
N ARG A 11 22.27 -38.84 1.41
CA ARG A 11 21.68 -39.08 2.73
C ARG A 11 20.73 -37.93 3.04
N LEU A 12 19.44 -38.13 2.81
CA LEU A 12 18.38 -37.22 3.23
C LEU A 12 18.40 -37.13 4.76
N ILE A 13 18.87 -36.01 5.28
CA ILE A 13 18.75 -35.69 6.71
C ILE A 13 17.33 -35.19 6.92
N ILE A 14 16.47 -36.06 7.45
CA ILE A 14 15.13 -35.69 7.90
C ILE A 14 15.28 -35.10 9.30
N PHE A 15 15.21 -33.77 9.42
CA PHE A 15 15.08 -33.12 10.71
C PHE A 15 13.61 -32.74 10.94
N LYS A 16 13.15 -32.80 12.20
CA LYS A 16 11.82 -32.33 12.60
C LYS A 16 11.98 -31.03 13.39
N LEU A 17 11.75 -29.89 12.75
CA LEU A 17 11.75 -28.59 13.42
C LEU A 17 10.32 -28.18 13.77
N ASN A 18 10.17 -27.57 14.94
CA ASN A 18 8.93 -26.96 15.39
C ASN A 18 9.12 -25.44 15.40
N ILE A 19 8.84 -24.80 14.26
CA ILE A 19 9.06 -23.35 14.10
C ILE A 19 7.82 -22.62 14.59
N HIS A 20 7.93 -21.96 15.74
CA HIS A 20 6.86 -21.14 16.29
C HIS A 20 7.02 -19.69 15.83
N ILE A 21 6.36 -19.35 14.72
CA ILE A 21 6.29 -17.97 14.24
C ILE A 21 5.23 -17.25 15.07
N GLN A 22 5.65 -16.34 15.95
CA GLN A 22 4.74 -15.45 16.66
C GLN A 22 4.01 -14.58 15.64
N PRO A 23 2.68 -14.72 15.48
CA PRO A 23 1.94 -13.87 14.57
C PRO A 23 2.11 -12.41 15.02
N GLN A 24 2.37 -11.50 14.08
CA GLN A 24 2.37 -10.06 14.39
C GLN A 24 1.02 -9.72 15.01
N ARG A 25 1.04 -9.29 16.28
CA ARG A 25 -0.16 -8.77 16.93
C ARG A 25 -0.63 -7.59 16.11
N ARG A 26 -1.85 -7.67 15.55
CA ARG A 26 -2.53 -6.49 15.01
C ARG A 26 -2.41 -5.40 16.08
N PRO A 27 -1.97 -4.17 15.73
CA PRO A 27 -2.00 -3.07 16.67
C PRO A 27 -3.43 -3.00 17.18
N GLN A 28 -3.63 -3.34 18.46
CA GLN A 28 -4.92 -3.13 19.08
C GLN A 28 -5.17 -1.63 18.97
N GLY A 29 -6.26 -1.26 18.30
CA GLY A 29 -6.71 0.12 18.26
C GLY A 29 -6.72 0.68 19.68
N GLN A 30 -6.55 1.99 19.81
CA GLN A 30 -6.60 2.65 21.11
C GLN A 30 -7.81 2.12 21.90
N ARG A 31 -7.56 1.72 23.15
CA ARG A 31 -8.64 1.29 24.05
C ARG A 31 -9.71 2.37 24.03
N VAL A 32 -10.90 2.02 23.57
CA VAL A 32 -12.05 2.93 23.59
C VAL A 32 -12.25 3.34 25.04
N ALA A 33 -12.25 4.65 25.29
CA ALA A 33 -12.47 5.19 26.62
C ALA A 33 -13.78 4.62 27.18
N LYS A 34 -13.76 4.17 28.44
CA LYS A 34 -14.98 3.75 29.13
C LYS A 34 -15.97 4.92 29.07
N ARG A 35 -17.23 4.65 28.72
CA ARG A 35 -18.30 5.67 28.72
C ARG A 35 -18.30 6.37 30.08
N LEU A 36 -18.17 7.70 30.04
CA LEU A 36 -18.19 8.53 31.23
C LEU A 36 -19.60 8.50 31.82
N ASP A 37 -19.72 8.05 33.06
CA ASP A 37 -20.97 8.10 33.82
C ASP A 37 -21.15 9.53 34.36
N VAL A 38 -21.86 10.35 33.59
CA VAL A 38 -22.10 11.77 33.87
C VAL A 38 -23.07 12.00 35.03
N SER A 39 -23.76 10.95 35.52
CA SER A 39 -24.73 11.06 36.62
C SER A 39 -24.09 11.42 37.97
N LYS A 40 -22.76 11.29 38.09
CA LYS A 40 -22.00 11.49 39.33
C LYS A 40 -21.16 12.78 39.33
N LEU A 41 -21.31 13.64 38.32
CA LEU A 41 -20.54 14.89 38.24
C LEU A 41 -21.22 15.99 39.05
N GLU A 42 -20.55 16.50 40.06
CA GLU A 42 -21.05 17.57 40.95
C GLU A 42 -21.00 18.97 40.31
N CYS A 43 -20.29 19.12 39.19
CA CYS A 43 -20.16 20.40 38.47
C CYS A 43 -21.24 20.55 37.38
N SER A 44 -22.26 21.36 37.69
CA SER A 44 -23.44 21.60 36.83
C SER A 44 -23.15 22.04 35.38
N PRO A 45 -22.20 22.96 35.09
CA PRO A 45 -22.01 23.46 33.72
C PRO A 45 -21.40 22.42 32.76
N ILE A 46 -20.40 21.68 33.25
CA ILE A 46 -19.67 20.66 32.46
C ILE A 46 -20.57 19.44 32.22
N ALA A 47 -21.41 19.09 33.20
CA ALA A 47 -22.40 18.03 33.05
C ALA A 47 -23.43 18.37 31.96
N GLN A 48 -23.91 19.62 31.89
CA GLN A 48 -24.85 20.08 30.86
C GLN A 48 -24.23 20.07 29.45
N GLU A 49 -22.98 20.50 29.31
CA GLU A 49 -22.27 20.48 28.03
C GLU A 49 -22.05 19.04 27.53
N LEU A 50 -21.64 18.12 28.41
CA LEU A 50 -21.47 16.72 28.05
C LEU A 50 -22.79 16.01 27.71
N VAL A 51 -23.90 16.34 28.38
CA VAL A 51 -25.24 15.85 28.03
C VAL A 51 -25.62 16.31 26.62
N SER A 52 -25.35 17.57 26.27
CA SER A 52 -25.65 18.10 24.93
C SER A 52 -24.87 17.38 23.81
N VAL A 53 -23.62 16.97 24.07
CA VAL A 53 -22.80 16.20 23.12
C VAL A 53 -23.28 14.74 23.01
N LEU A 54 -23.76 14.15 24.10
CA LEU A 54 -24.40 12.83 24.06
C LEU A 54 -25.75 12.88 23.33
N ASP A 55 -26.50 13.98 23.46
CA ASP A 55 -27.72 14.25 22.71
C ASP A 55 -27.44 14.45 21.22
N PHE A 56 -26.28 15.00 20.84
CA PHE A 56 -25.86 15.04 19.44
C PHE A 56 -25.72 13.63 18.84
N HIS A 57 -25.17 12.67 19.58
CA HIS A 57 -25.07 11.29 19.11
C HIS A 57 -26.44 10.60 18.97
N SER A 58 -27.38 10.84 19.90
CA SER A 58 -28.75 10.30 19.82
C SER A 58 -29.52 10.92 18.66
N THR A 59 -29.36 12.23 18.44
CA THR A 59 -29.96 12.98 17.34
C THR A 59 -29.37 12.55 16.00
N ALA A 60 -28.05 12.39 15.91
CA ALA A 60 -27.37 11.88 14.72
C ALA A 60 -27.82 10.45 14.37
N LEU A 61 -28.00 9.57 15.35
CA LEU A 61 -28.56 8.24 15.11
C LEU A 61 -30.02 8.28 14.63
N LYS A 62 -30.83 9.22 15.14
CA LYS A 62 -32.23 9.40 14.71
C LYS A 62 -32.34 9.98 13.28
N VAL A 63 -31.43 10.86 12.90
CA VAL A 63 -31.44 11.57 11.60
C VAL A 63 -30.72 10.79 10.50
N LEU A 64 -29.51 10.30 10.79
CA LEU A 64 -28.65 9.63 9.80
C LEU A 64 -28.82 8.11 9.79
N GLY A 65 -29.40 7.54 10.87
CA GLY A 65 -29.47 6.10 11.06
C GLY A 65 -28.10 5.48 11.38
N PRO A 66 -28.07 4.20 11.78
CA PRO A 66 -26.81 3.48 11.92
C PRO A 66 -26.16 3.31 10.56
N ALA A 67 -24.86 3.62 10.46
CA ALA A 67 -24.09 3.42 9.23
C ALA A 67 -24.09 1.93 8.84
N THR A 68 -24.90 1.57 7.86
CA THR A 68 -24.95 0.22 7.31
C THR A 68 -23.81 0.05 6.32
N ARG A 69 -22.87 -0.86 6.62
CA ARG A 69 -21.93 -1.33 5.60
C ARG A 69 -22.70 -2.26 4.67
N ASN A 70 -22.83 -1.88 3.40
CA ASN A 70 -23.35 -2.77 2.36
C ASN A 70 -22.27 -3.80 2.02
N HIS A 71 -22.04 -4.76 2.91
CA HIS A 71 -21.46 -6.03 2.50
C HIS A 71 -22.61 -6.83 1.88
N GLN A 72 -22.45 -7.25 0.62
CA GLN A 72 -23.25 -8.31 0.03
C GLN A 72 -22.86 -9.62 0.70
N ASP A 73 -23.25 -9.75 1.96
CA ASP A 73 -23.30 -11.05 2.60
C ASP A 73 -24.69 -11.57 2.26
N GLU A 74 -24.76 -12.68 1.53
CA GLU A 74 -25.99 -13.45 1.40
C GLU A 74 -26.52 -13.64 2.83
N ASN A 75 -27.63 -12.94 3.08
CA ASN A 75 -28.06 -12.59 4.42
C ASN A 75 -28.79 -13.80 5.00
N ASP A 76 -28.04 -14.82 5.40
CA ASP A 76 -28.59 -16.01 6.03
C ASP A 76 -29.23 -15.57 7.35
N ALA A 77 -30.57 -15.59 7.39
CA ALA A 77 -31.34 -15.33 8.61
C ALA A 77 -30.89 -16.23 9.77
N GLU A 78 -30.36 -17.41 9.45
CA GLU A 78 -29.72 -18.33 10.39
C GLU A 78 -28.46 -17.72 11.06
N ILE A 79 -27.57 -17.08 10.28
CA ILE A 79 -26.36 -16.42 10.82
C ILE A 79 -26.76 -15.25 11.73
N GLN A 80 -27.75 -14.45 11.33
CA GLN A 80 -28.22 -13.33 12.15
C GLN A 80 -28.77 -13.82 13.50
N LYS A 81 -29.59 -14.88 13.49
CA LYS A 81 -30.12 -15.51 14.71
C LYS A 81 -29.00 -16.03 15.62
N LEU A 82 -28.03 -16.74 15.05
CA LEU A 82 -26.89 -17.27 15.79
C LEU A 82 -26.01 -16.16 16.41
N LEU A 83 -25.80 -15.07 15.68
CA LEU A 83 -25.08 -13.91 16.19
C LEU A 83 -25.85 -13.22 17.31
N GLU A 84 -27.18 -13.13 17.20
CA GLU A 84 -28.03 -12.56 18.24
C GLU A 84 -28.00 -13.38 19.54
N GLU A 85 -28.16 -14.70 19.45
CA GLU A 85 -28.03 -15.61 20.60
C GLU A 85 -26.65 -15.50 21.27
N LYS A 86 -25.57 -15.38 20.48
CA LYS A 86 -24.22 -15.14 21.00
C LYS A 86 -24.12 -13.79 21.71
N ARG A 87 -24.72 -12.72 21.16
CA ARG A 87 -24.72 -11.38 21.77
C ARG A 87 -25.47 -11.37 23.11
N GLN A 88 -26.63 -12.03 23.17
CA GLN A 88 -27.42 -12.17 24.40
C GLN A 88 -26.63 -12.89 25.50
N LEU A 89 -25.99 -14.01 25.18
CA LEU A 89 -25.19 -14.74 26.17
C LEU A 89 -23.94 -13.98 26.61
N LEU A 90 -23.34 -13.19 25.72
CA LEU A 90 -22.25 -12.29 26.09
C LEU A 90 -22.73 -11.24 27.09
N GLN A 91 -23.91 -10.65 26.87
CA GLN A 91 -24.50 -9.68 27.77
C GLN A 91 -24.80 -10.29 29.16
N VAL A 92 -25.37 -11.49 29.19
CA VAL A 92 -25.63 -12.24 30.44
C VAL A 92 -24.34 -12.55 31.20
N HIS A 93 -23.26 -12.95 30.52
CA HIS A 93 -21.96 -13.17 31.14
C HIS A 93 -21.29 -11.87 31.60
N GLN A 94 -21.43 -10.76 30.86
CA GLN A 94 -20.88 -9.46 31.27
C GLN A 94 -21.57 -8.90 32.51
N ASN A 95 -22.86 -9.17 32.69
CA ASN A 95 -23.62 -8.77 33.87
C ASN A 95 -23.27 -9.61 35.11
N ASP A 96 -22.74 -10.82 34.93
CA ASP A 96 -22.29 -11.70 36.02
C ASP A 96 -21.02 -12.48 35.61
N PRO A 97 -19.84 -11.84 35.69
CA PRO A 97 -18.57 -12.43 35.22
C PRO A 97 -18.08 -13.60 36.06
N THR A 98 -18.58 -13.75 37.29
CA THR A 98 -18.12 -14.73 38.27
C THR A 98 -18.77 -16.10 38.06
N SER A 99 -19.95 -16.14 37.43
CA SER A 99 -20.65 -17.37 37.11
C SER A 99 -19.92 -18.18 36.02
N THR A 100 -19.45 -19.37 36.40
CA THR A 100 -18.80 -20.33 35.51
C THR A 100 -19.76 -20.92 34.48
N GLU A 101 -21.03 -21.12 34.85
CA GLU A 101 -22.08 -21.67 33.98
C GLU A 101 -22.41 -20.72 32.82
N LYS A 102 -22.61 -19.43 33.10
CA LYS A 102 -22.87 -18.41 32.08
C LYS A 102 -21.70 -18.28 31.10
N LYS A 103 -20.47 -18.36 31.63
CA LYS A 103 -19.25 -18.40 30.82
C LYS A 103 -19.20 -19.65 29.92
N ALA A 104 -19.50 -20.82 30.46
CA ALA A 104 -19.53 -22.08 29.71
C ALA A 104 -20.59 -22.06 28.60
N ALA A 105 -21.79 -21.55 28.88
CA ALA A 105 -22.85 -21.38 27.91
C ALA A 105 -22.44 -20.44 26.75
N PHE A 106 -21.79 -19.31 27.07
CA PHE A 106 -21.26 -18.39 26.06
C PHE A 106 -20.18 -19.06 25.19
N VAL A 107 -19.20 -19.76 25.79
CA VAL A 107 -18.12 -20.42 25.06
C VAL A 107 -18.66 -21.51 24.13
N SER A 108 -19.61 -22.31 24.60
CA SER A 108 -20.28 -23.35 23.80
C SER A 108 -21.00 -22.74 22.60
N LYS A 109 -21.80 -21.69 22.81
CA LYS A 109 -22.48 -21.02 21.69
C LYS A 109 -21.51 -20.32 20.75
N HIS A 110 -20.44 -19.72 21.27
CA HIS A 110 -19.38 -19.12 20.47
C HIS A 110 -18.74 -20.14 19.52
N SER A 111 -18.46 -21.36 20.00
CA SER A 111 -17.86 -22.42 19.17
C SER A 111 -18.79 -22.88 18.05
N ILE A 112 -20.10 -23.01 18.33
CA ILE A 112 -21.13 -23.35 17.33
C ILE A 112 -21.20 -22.29 16.24
N VAL A 113 -21.29 -21.01 16.62
CA VAL A 113 -21.31 -19.90 15.64
C VAL A 113 -20.05 -19.92 14.77
N GLN A 114 -18.88 -20.10 15.39
CA GLN A 114 -17.62 -20.12 14.66
C GLN A 114 -17.48 -21.33 13.73
N ALA A 115 -18.02 -22.49 14.12
CA ALA A 115 -18.05 -23.68 13.27
C ALA A 115 -18.98 -23.48 12.07
N ARG A 116 -20.17 -22.90 12.30
CA ARG A 116 -21.13 -22.62 11.23
C ARG A 116 -20.59 -21.60 10.22
N LEU A 117 -20.01 -20.50 10.71
CA LEU A 117 -19.39 -19.49 9.84
C LEU A 117 -18.26 -20.07 8.99
N ARG A 118 -17.42 -20.93 9.58
CA ARG A 118 -16.37 -21.63 8.81
C ARG A 118 -16.97 -22.55 7.75
N SER A 119 -17.99 -23.35 8.11
CA SER A 119 -18.67 -24.22 7.15
C SER A 119 -19.27 -23.46 5.96
N ILE A 120 -19.88 -22.29 6.20
CA ILE A 120 -20.46 -21.44 5.13
C ILE A 120 -19.34 -20.86 4.26
N GLN A 121 -18.27 -20.37 4.88
CA GLN A 121 -17.10 -19.87 4.16
C GLN A 121 -16.43 -20.96 3.30
N ASP A 122 -16.25 -22.15 3.84
CA ASP A 122 -15.64 -23.29 3.17
C ASP A 122 -16.52 -23.79 2.01
N ALA A 123 -17.84 -23.79 2.18
CA ALA A 123 -18.79 -24.12 1.12
C ALA A 123 -18.72 -23.11 -0.03
N TRP A 124 -18.68 -21.81 0.30
CA TRP A 124 -18.51 -20.76 -0.70
C TRP A 124 -17.17 -20.87 -1.44
N LEU A 125 -16.06 -21.07 -0.72
CA LEU A 125 -14.73 -21.24 -1.31
C LEU A 125 -14.66 -22.49 -2.20
N SER A 126 -15.28 -23.59 -1.79
CA SER A 126 -15.36 -24.82 -2.58
C SER A 126 -16.15 -24.61 -3.87
N SER A 127 -17.31 -23.96 -3.77
CA SER A 127 -18.13 -23.58 -4.93
C SER A 127 -17.34 -22.68 -5.89
N LYS A 128 -16.66 -21.66 -5.36
CA LYS A 128 -15.85 -20.74 -6.16
C LYS A 128 -14.66 -21.42 -6.83
N THR A 129 -14.03 -22.38 -6.14
CA THR A 129 -12.93 -23.18 -6.70
C THR A 129 -13.42 -24.03 -7.87
N ASN A 130 -14.57 -24.69 -7.73
CA ASN A 130 -15.18 -25.46 -8.82
C ASN A 130 -15.53 -24.56 -10.03
N GLU A 131 -16.02 -23.35 -9.79
CA GLU A 131 -16.31 -22.38 -10.84
C GLU A 131 -15.04 -21.95 -11.59
N ILE A 132 -13.97 -21.61 -10.85
CA ILE A 132 -12.67 -21.23 -11.41
C ILE A 132 -12.06 -22.38 -12.21
N GLN A 133 -12.11 -23.61 -11.67
CA GLN A 133 -11.64 -24.81 -12.36
C GLN A 133 -12.43 -25.02 -13.66
N GLY A 134 -13.76 -24.89 -13.61
CA GLY A 134 -14.60 -25.02 -14.80
C GLY A 134 -14.32 -23.96 -15.87
N PHE A 135 -13.84 -22.76 -15.52
CA PHE A 135 -13.36 -21.79 -16.52
C PHE A 135 -12.00 -22.16 -17.10
N ALA A 136 -11.10 -22.71 -16.28
CA ALA A 136 -9.80 -23.20 -16.73
C ALA A 136 -9.96 -24.35 -17.74
N ASP A 137 -10.82 -25.32 -17.43
CA ASP A 137 -11.09 -26.49 -18.28
C ASP A 137 -11.72 -26.11 -19.63
N ARG A 138 -12.48 -25.00 -19.66
CA ARG A 138 -13.09 -24.43 -20.89
C ARG A 138 -12.18 -23.45 -21.62
N HIS A 139 -10.96 -23.22 -21.13
CA HIS A 139 -10.03 -22.19 -21.62
C HIS A 139 -10.63 -20.76 -21.68
N ASP A 140 -11.64 -20.45 -20.86
CA ASP A 140 -12.22 -19.10 -20.75
C ASP A 140 -11.38 -18.24 -19.80
N THR A 141 -10.28 -17.71 -20.34
CA THR A 141 -9.32 -16.90 -19.58
C THR A 141 -9.94 -15.65 -18.96
N LYS A 142 -10.90 -15.01 -19.63
CA LYS A 142 -11.54 -13.78 -19.14
C LYS A 142 -12.33 -14.06 -17.86
N ARG A 143 -13.23 -15.04 -17.89
CA ARG A 143 -14.03 -15.41 -16.71
C ARG A 143 -13.18 -16.00 -15.59
N PHE A 144 -12.13 -16.75 -15.94
CA PHE A 144 -11.14 -17.23 -14.97
C PHE A 144 -10.51 -16.08 -14.17
N TYR A 145 -9.99 -15.05 -14.85
CA TYR A 145 -9.37 -13.91 -14.16
C TYR A 145 -10.37 -13.05 -13.39
N ASP A 146 -11.60 -12.90 -13.89
CA ASP A 146 -12.65 -12.16 -13.18
C ASP A 146 -13.10 -12.89 -11.90
N ALA A 147 -13.23 -14.23 -11.94
CA ALA A 147 -13.50 -15.05 -10.76
C ALA A 147 -12.33 -15.04 -9.77
N LEU A 148 -11.08 -15.04 -10.25
CA LEU A 148 -9.88 -14.91 -9.41
C LEU A 148 -9.84 -13.56 -8.70
N LYS A 149 -10.15 -12.46 -9.40
CA LYS A 149 -10.23 -11.12 -8.79
C LYS A 149 -11.27 -11.09 -7.66
N ALA A 150 -12.40 -11.77 -7.80
CA ALA A 150 -13.42 -11.83 -6.75
C ALA A 150 -12.92 -12.47 -5.44
N VAL A 151 -11.95 -13.39 -5.49
CA VAL A 151 -11.36 -14.05 -4.31
C VAL A 151 -10.29 -13.18 -3.64
N TYR A 152 -9.38 -12.61 -4.44
CA TYR A 152 -8.18 -11.94 -3.91
C TYR A 152 -8.30 -10.43 -3.73
N ARG A 153 -9.23 -9.79 -4.44
CA ARG A 153 -9.28 -8.33 -4.51
C ARG A 153 -10.60 -7.82 -3.92
N PRO A 154 -10.56 -7.07 -2.81
CA PRO A 154 -11.64 -6.14 -2.49
C PRO A 154 -11.85 -5.28 -3.74
N PRO A 155 -13.08 -5.14 -4.26
CA PRO A 155 -13.33 -4.27 -5.41
C PRO A 155 -12.65 -2.95 -5.11
N SER A 156 -11.68 -2.57 -5.96
CA SER A 156 -10.82 -1.42 -5.69
C SER A 156 -11.75 -0.26 -5.40
N ILE A 157 -11.71 0.22 -4.16
CA ILE A 157 -12.47 1.40 -3.72
C ILE A 157 -12.23 2.45 -4.80
N GLY A 158 -13.33 2.91 -5.41
CA GLY A 158 -13.30 3.76 -6.59
C GLY A 158 -12.29 4.88 -6.47
N SER A 159 -11.77 5.34 -7.61
CA SER A 159 -10.80 6.44 -7.66
C SER A 159 -11.22 7.55 -6.71
N SER A 160 -10.28 8.02 -5.88
CA SER A 160 -10.56 9.09 -4.92
C SER A 160 -11.25 10.25 -5.65
N PRO A 161 -12.41 10.72 -5.18
CA PRO A 161 -13.16 11.75 -5.88
C PRO A 161 -12.34 13.04 -5.89
N LEU A 162 -11.97 13.50 -7.08
CA LEU A 162 -11.25 14.76 -7.30
C LEU A 162 -12.26 15.90 -7.42
N ARG A 163 -11.84 17.11 -7.05
CA ARG A 163 -12.67 18.30 -7.27
C ARG A 163 -12.36 18.92 -8.63
N SER A 164 -13.34 19.60 -9.21
CA SER A 164 -13.15 20.49 -10.36
C SER A 164 -12.10 21.57 -10.05
N ALA A 165 -11.54 22.20 -11.09
CA ALA A 165 -10.59 23.31 -10.95
C ALA A 165 -11.11 24.42 -10.03
N ASP A 166 -12.42 24.70 -10.08
CA ASP A 166 -13.09 25.72 -9.25
C ASP A 166 -13.41 25.24 -7.82
N GLY A 167 -13.18 23.96 -7.52
CA GLY A 167 -13.38 23.37 -6.19
C GLY A 167 -14.83 23.08 -5.79
N THR A 168 -15.80 23.34 -6.68
CA THR A 168 -17.25 23.32 -6.40
C THR A 168 -17.90 21.94 -6.57
N THR A 169 -17.46 21.14 -7.54
CA THR A 169 -18.05 19.82 -7.86
C THR A 169 -17.07 18.68 -7.62
N LEU A 170 -17.57 17.54 -7.12
CA LEU A 170 -16.83 16.28 -7.05
C LEU A 170 -16.97 15.53 -8.38
N LEU A 171 -15.84 15.24 -9.01
CA LEU A 171 -15.73 14.66 -10.34
C LEU A 171 -15.88 13.14 -10.31
N LYS A 172 -16.55 12.60 -11.33
CA LYS A 172 -16.69 11.15 -11.57
C LYS A 172 -15.51 10.61 -12.37
N SER A 173 -15.44 9.28 -12.49
CA SER A 173 -14.27 8.56 -13.05
C SER A 173 -13.80 9.01 -14.44
N LYS A 174 -14.70 9.45 -15.32
CA LYS A 174 -14.33 9.97 -16.67
C LYS A 174 -13.82 11.41 -16.62
N GLU A 175 -14.52 12.26 -15.86
CA GLU A 175 -14.21 13.69 -15.70
C GLU A 175 -12.88 13.92 -14.97
N ILE A 176 -12.43 12.95 -14.17
CA ILE A 176 -11.11 12.95 -13.54
C ILE A 176 -9.98 13.05 -14.57
N LEU A 177 -10.07 12.33 -15.69
CA LEU A 177 -9.02 12.35 -16.71
C LEU A 177 -8.92 13.70 -17.42
N GLU A 178 -10.07 14.32 -17.71
CA GLU A 178 -10.15 15.65 -18.29
C GLU A 178 -9.55 16.69 -17.31
N ARG A 179 -9.87 16.58 -16.01
CA ARG A 179 -9.29 17.46 -15.00
C ARG A 179 -7.77 17.30 -14.86
N TRP A 180 -7.24 16.09 -15.00
CA TRP A 180 -5.79 15.86 -15.03
C TRP A 180 -5.16 16.55 -16.24
N ALA A 181 -5.77 16.44 -17.43
CA ALA A 181 -5.27 17.10 -18.64
C ALA A 181 -5.20 18.63 -18.45
N GLU A 182 -6.28 19.24 -17.93
CA GLU A 182 -6.30 20.67 -17.59
C GLU A 182 -5.20 21.04 -16.58
N HIS A 183 -5.00 20.22 -15.53
CA HIS A 183 -3.97 20.50 -14.52
C HIS A 183 -2.59 20.52 -15.15
N PHE A 184 -2.25 19.50 -15.93
CA PHE A 184 -0.93 19.41 -16.56
C PHE A 184 -0.73 20.51 -17.60
N ASP A 185 -1.76 20.89 -18.34
CA ASP A 185 -1.70 22.02 -19.27
C ASP A 185 -1.36 23.32 -18.53
N THR A 186 -2.06 23.62 -17.43
CA THR A 186 -1.78 24.81 -16.61
C THR A 186 -0.42 24.79 -15.91
N VAL A 187 0.16 23.61 -15.66
CA VAL A 187 1.45 23.48 -14.97
C VAL A 187 2.61 23.56 -15.94
N LEU A 188 2.52 22.84 -17.07
CA LEU A 188 3.62 22.64 -18.00
C LEU A 188 3.61 23.67 -19.14
N ASN A 189 2.43 24.13 -19.58
CA ASN A 189 2.27 25.00 -20.76
C ASN A 189 1.97 26.45 -20.39
N ARG A 190 2.52 26.94 -19.27
CA ARG A 190 2.33 28.33 -18.85
C ARG A 190 2.98 29.29 -19.87
N PRO A 191 2.26 30.31 -20.36
CA PRO A 191 2.88 31.33 -21.19
C PRO A 191 3.92 32.08 -20.34
N SER A 192 5.19 31.98 -20.72
CA SER A 192 6.27 32.73 -20.09
C SER A 192 6.36 34.12 -20.73
N SER A 193 6.03 35.16 -19.97
CA SER A 193 6.36 36.53 -20.36
C SER A 193 7.82 36.80 -19.99
N ILE A 194 8.70 36.81 -20.98
CA ILE A 194 10.10 37.15 -20.75
C ILE A 194 10.16 38.67 -20.47
N ASN A 195 10.61 39.06 -19.28
CA ASN A 195 10.75 40.47 -18.94
C ASN A 195 12.01 41.05 -19.62
N ASN A 196 11.83 41.96 -20.58
CA ASN A 196 12.91 42.60 -21.32
C ASN A 196 13.85 43.43 -20.42
N GLU A 197 13.33 43.97 -19.31
CA GLU A 197 14.15 44.67 -18.31
C GLU A 197 15.11 43.71 -17.60
N ALA A 198 14.63 42.50 -17.26
CA ALA A 198 15.46 41.47 -16.67
C ALA A 198 16.57 41.01 -17.64
N ILE A 199 16.25 40.90 -18.93
CA ILE A 199 17.26 40.60 -19.97
C ILE A 199 18.30 41.73 -20.05
N ALA A 200 17.87 42.99 -20.01
CA ALA A 200 18.77 44.15 -20.06
C ALA A 200 19.72 44.21 -18.84
N CYS A 201 19.29 43.69 -17.69
CA CYS A 201 20.10 43.60 -16.47
C CYS A 201 21.10 42.43 -16.46
N LEU A 202 21.00 41.47 -17.39
CA LEU A 202 21.96 40.36 -17.46
C LEU A 202 23.33 40.86 -17.93
N PRO A 203 24.42 40.56 -17.19
CA PRO A 203 25.76 40.94 -17.62
C PRO A 203 26.12 40.20 -18.91
N LYS A 204 26.41 40.94 -19.97
CA LYS A 204 26.89 40.39 -21.23
C LYS A 204 28.31 39.87 -21.06
N VAL A 205 28.45 38.56 -20.87
CA VAL A 205 29.75 37.89 -20.87
C VAL A 205 30.28 37.82 -22.31
N ALA A 206 31.59 37.97 -22.49
CA ALA A 206 32.22 37.82 -23.79
C ALA A 206 31.86 36.46 -24.40
N ILE A 207 31.52 36.44 -25.69
CA ILE A 207 31.19 35.21 -26.43
C ILE A 207 32.40 34.29 -26.32
N ASN A 208 32.21 33.10 -25.75
CA ASN A 208 33.28 32.11 -25.64
C ASN A 208 33.21 31.19 -26.87
N PRO A 209 34.06 31.40 -27.89
CA PRO A 209 34.00 30.62 -29.13
C PRO A 209 34.32 29.13 -28.90
N ASN A 210 34.90 28.77 -27.76
CA ASN A 210 35.20 27.38 -27.43
C ASN A 210 33.93 26.55 -27.14
N LEU A 211 32.80 27.18 -26.83
CA LEU A 211 31.52 26.49 -26.61
C LEU A 211 30.83 26.10 -27.93
N ASP A 212 31.18 26.75 -29.04
CA ASP A 212 30.69 26.40 -30.37
C ASP A 212 31.50 25.25 -31.00
N ILE A 213 32.61 24.87 -30.37
CA ILE A 213 33.42 23.73 -30.78
C ILE A 213 32.74 22.45 -30.25
N PRO A 214 32.37 21.49 -31.11
CA PRO A 214 31.81 20.23 -30.66
C PRO A 214 32.85 19.51 -29.77
N PRO A 215 32.43 18.97 -28.60
CA PRO A 215 33.36 18.36 -27.67
C PRO A 215 34.07 17.17 -28.32
N SER A 216 35.36 17.04 -28.07
CA SER A 216 36.16 15.93 -28.56
C SER A 216 35.66 14.60 -27.96
N VAL A 217 35.91 13.49 -28.67
CA VAL A 217 35.61 12.13 -28.18
C VAL A 217 36.30 11.89 -26.82
N GLU A 218 37.48 12.45 -26.62
CA GLU A 218 38.19 12.36 -25.33
C GLU A 218 37.47 13.15 -24.23
N GLU A 219 36.99 14.36 -24.50
CA GLU A 219 36.27 15.20 -23.53
C GLU A 219 34.91 14.62 -23.16
N LEU A 220 34.20 14.04 -24.14
CA LEU A 220 32.96 13.29 -23.91
C LEU A 220 33.22 12.07 -23.01
N LEU A 221 34.30 11.32 -23.29
CA LEU A 221 34.71 10.17 -22.48
C LEU A 221 35.07 10.59 -21.05
N TYR A 222 35.83 11.67 -20.87
CA TYR A 222 36.16 12.21 -19.54
C TYR A 222 34.91 12.71 -18.80
N GLY A 223 33.95 13.33 -19.50
CA GLY A 223 32.68 13.78 -18.93
C GLY A 223 31.80 12.64 -18.41
N GLU A 224 31.68 11.55 -19.17
CA GLU A 224 30.97 10.33 -18.74
C GLU A 224 31.69 9.63 -17.58
N LEU A 225 33.02 9.52 -17.65
CA LEU A 225 33.83 8.87 -16.62
C LEU A 225 33.85 9.65 -15.30
N CYS A 226 33.78 10.99 -15.32
CA CYS A 226 33.71 11.82 -14.12
C CYS A 226 32.38 11.68 -13.36
N LYS A 227 31.28 11.35 -14.06
CA LYS A 227 29.93 11.23 -13.47
C LYS A 227 29.48 9.78 -13.25
N GLY A 228 30.25 8.80 -13.74
CA GLY A 228 29.93 7.37 -13.65
C GLY A 228 29.88 6.85 -12.21
N LYS A 229 28.67 6.71 -11.64
CA LYS A 229 28.43 5.90 -10.45
C LYS A 229 28.16 4.44 -10.88
N ARG A 230 28.86 3.47 -10.28
CA ARG A 230 28.45 2.06 -10.32
C ARG A 230 27.86 1.62 -8.99
N SER A 231 26.84 0.76 -9.08
CA SER A 231 25.92 0.41 -8.01
C SER A 231 26.36 -0.74 -7.11
N VAL A 232 27.34 -1.60 -7.45
CA VAL A 232 27.76 -2.72 -6.58
C VAL A 232 29.20 -3.21 -6.85
N GLY A 233 29.96 -3.54 -5.78
CA GLY A 233 31.03 -4.57 -5.79
C GLY A 233 32.51 -4.11 -5.67
N ARG A 234 33.16 -4.47 -4.55
CA ARG A 234 34.61 -4.32 -4.17
C ARG A 234 35.07 -2.94 -3.65
N LYS A 235 36.01 -2.93 -2.69
CA LYS A 235 36.63 -1.70 -2.11
C LYS A 235 37.45 -0.96 -3.19
N ARG A 236 37.24 0.36 -3.28
CA ARG A 236 37.82 1.25 -4.31
C ARG A 236 39.36 1.19 -4.30
N LYS A 237 39.99 0.88 -5.44
CA LYS A 237 41.31 1.48 -5.76
C LYS A 237 41.08 2.98 -5.96
N ARG A 238 42.03 3.85 -5.59
CA ARG A 238 41.85 5.29 -5.85
C ARG A 238 41.71 5.46 -7.36
N PHE A 239 40.75 6.27 -7.80
CA PHE A 239 40.39 6.43 -9.21
C PHE A 239 41.60 6.79 -10.10
N LYS A 240 42.56 7.54 -9.53
CA LYS A 240 43.87 7.86 -10.12
C LYS A 240 44.71 6.62 -10.46
N ASP A 241 44.64 5.57 -9.65
CA ASP A 241 45.41 4.34 -9.84
C ASP A 241 44.79 3.48 -10.95
N SER A 242 43.46 3.45 -11.06
CA SER A 242 42.76 2.79 -12.17
C SER A 242 43.02 3.49 -13.50
N LEU A 243 42.98 4.83 -13.52
CA LEU A 243 43.31 5.65 -14.70
C LEU A 243 44.73 5.40 -15.20
N LYS A 244 45.73 5.34 -14.30
CA LYS A 244 47.12 5.05 -14.68
C LYS A 244 47.29 3.67 -15.34
N THR A 245 46.60 2.64 -14.84
CA THR A 245 46.61 1.32 -15.48
C THR A 245 45.97 1.34 -16.86
N SER A 246 44.76 1.88 -16.99
CA SER A 246 44.05 1.90 -18.29
C SER A 246 44.77 2.76 -19.33
N ILE A 247 45.32 3.91 -18.95
CA ILE A 247 46.10 4.77 -19.85
C ILE A 247 47.39 4.06 -20.31
N LYS A 248 48.04 3.28 -19.42
CA LYS A 248 49.21 2.47 -19.75
C LYS A 248 48.88 1.31 -20.68
N ASP A 249 47.72 0.68 -20.51
CA ASP A 249 47.24 -0.40 -21.37
C ASP A 249 46.95 0.07 -22.81
N PHE A 250 46.60 1.36 -22.99
CA PHE A 250 46.39 1.99 -24.30
C PHE A 250 47.63 2.71 -24.87
N SER A 251 48.79 2.62 -24.22
CA SER A 251 50.06 3.25 -24.65
C SER A 251 50.01 4.77 -24.79
N ILE A 252 49.12 5.46 -24.05
CA ILE A 252 48.98 6.91 -24.09
C ILE A 252 49.88 7.52 -22.99
N SER A 253 50.75 8.47 -23.35
CA SER A 253 51.66 9.09 -22.37
C SER A 253 50.89 10.03 -21.43
N THR A 254 51.06 9.86 -20.12
CA THR A 254 50.32 10.62 -19.08
C THR A 254 50.77 12.07 -18.89
N GLU A 255 51.85 12.50 -19.56
CA GLU A 255 52.44 13.82 -19.35
C GLU A 255 51.79 14.94 -20.18
N SER A 256 51.09 14.62 -21.27
CA SER A 256 50.55 15.63 -22.20
C SER A 256 49.16 16.19 -21.82
N GLY A 257 48.40 15.50 -20.97
CA GLY A 257 46.98 15.83 -20.74
C GLY A 257 46.66 16.69 -19.52
N LEU A 258 47.64 16.96 -18.64
CA LEU A 258 47.42 17.71 -17.40
C LEU A 258 47.89 19.18 -17.44
N SER A 259 48.51 19.62 -18.54
CA SER A 259 49.01 20.99 -18.71
C SER A 259 47.96 22.00 -19.18
N HIS A 260 46.77 21.55 -19.60
CA HIS A 260 45.71 22.41 -20.14
C HIS A 260 44.55 22.71 -19.17
N LEU A 261 44.66 22.32 -17.90
CA LEU A 261 43.63 22.54 -16.87
C LEU A 261 44.19 23.23 -15.61
N VAL A 262 44.95 24.30 -15.81
CA VAL A 262 45.15 25.41 -14.86
C VAL A 262 44.89 26.70 -15.61
#